data_AF-A5DUB3-F1
#
_entry.id   AF-A5DUB3-F1
#
_cell.length_a   1.000
_cell.length_b   1.000
_cell.length_c   1.000
_cell.angle_alpha   90.00
_cell.angle_beta   90.00
_cell.angle_gamma   90.00
#
_symmetry.space_group_name_H-M   'P 1'
#
loop_
_entity.id
_entity.type
_entity.pdbx_description
1 polymer ?
#
loop_
_entity_poly.entity_id
_entity_poly.type
_entity_poly.pdbx_seq_one_letter_code
_entity_poly.pdbx_strand_id
1 'polypeptide(L)'
;MVGKVKRGLLRHSKSITGKSRLLNSKSLKPQQTRQLIRRFHVLQKNRHLILVKLLQMKKLIDSKEKEQHNEEEKKEREAKVYDILKNNKQYKAAYDAFKCPSKYADCEVYKIDSTVQDESMLIKTLAKIDAEIEQRGGLSRYQIASTQGQTGKRGGDSSKKLVEWLRTDEYNTKLQNVTALEIGCLSTQNFITTSGIFSHIDRID
;
A
#
# COMPACT_ATOMS: atom_id res chain seq x y z
N MET A 1 -2.88 -54.86 -14.16
CA MET A 1 -1.87 -53.86 -13.71
C MET A 1 -2.45 -52.47 -13.90
N VAL A 2 -2.95 -51.84 -12.82
CA VAL A 2 -3.55 -50.50 -12.87
C VAL A 2 -2.46 -49.48 -12.53
N GLY A 3 -2.12 -48.63 -13.50
CA GLY A 3 -1.10 -47.60 -13.35
C GLY A 3 -1.53 -46.51 -12.38
N LYS A 4 -0.75 -46.30 -11.31
CA LYS A 4 -0.92 -45.18 -10.37
C LYS A 4 -0.51 -43.87 -11.04
N VAL A 5 -1.48 -42.99 -11.27
CA VAL A 5 -1.23 -41.59 -11.67
C VAL A 5 -0.65 -40.83 -10.47
N LYS A 6 0.59 -40.33 -10.59
CA LYS A 6 1.22 -39.45 -9.59
C LYS A 6 0.48 -38.11 -9.57
N ARG A 7 -0.23 -37.80 -8.47
CA ARG A 7 -0.77 -36.46 -8.21
C ARG A 7 0.40 -35.56 -7.82
N GLY A 8 0.73 -34.58 -8.67
CA GLY A 8 1.72 -33.54 -8.33
C GLY A 8 1.26 -32.75 -7.11
N LEU A 9 2.13 -32.69 -6.10
CA LEU A 9 1.92 -31.95 -4.86
C LEU A 9 2.03 -30.44 -5.08
N LEU A 10 1.10 -29.71 -4.47
CA LEU A 10 1.03 -28.25 -4.28
C LEU A 10 0.69 -27.41 -5.53
N ARG A 11 -0.60 -27.05 -5.65
CA ARG A 11 -1.07 -25.91 -6.46
C ARG A 11 -0.31 -24.65 -5.99
N HIS A 12 0.48 -24.06 -6.88
CA HIS A 12 1.11 -22.77 -6.61
C HIS A 12 0.04 -21.69 -6.39
N SER A 13 0.28 -20.78 -5.44
CA SER A 13 -0.58 -19.62 -5.18
C SER A 13 -0.73 -18.79 -6.45
N LYS A 14 -1.98 -18.55 -6.88
CA LYS A 14 -2.27 -17.70 -8.03
C LYS A 14 -2.48 -16.28 -7.53
N SER A 15 -1.62 -15.34 -7.92
CA SER A 15 -1.97 -13.91 -7.82
C SER A 15 -3.08 -13.64 -8.84
N ILE A 16 -4.16 -13.04 -8.38
CA ILE A 16 -5.32 -12.70 -9.20
C ILE A 16 -4.99 -11.49 -10.09
N THR A 17 -4.08 -10.62 -9.65
CA THR A 17 -3.61 -9.43 -10.37
C THR A 17 -2.16 -9.58 -10.81
N GLY A 18 -1.91 -10.47 -11.78
CA GLY A 18 -0.56 -10.78 -12.24
C GLY A 18 0.29 -9.57 -12.65
N LYS A 19 1.38 -9.30 -11.94
CA LYS A 19 2.54 -8.52 -12.43
C LYS A 19 3.87 -9.09 -11.92
N SER A 20 4.42 -10.05 -12.65
CA SER A 20 5.76 -10.64 -12.44
C SER A 20 6.94 -9.72 -12.81
N ARG A 21 6.68 -8.47 -13.25
CA ARG A 21 7.70 -7.62 -13.93
C ARG A 21 8.62 -6.81 -13.01
N LEU A 22 8.44 -6.84 -11.69
CA LEU A 22 9.18 -5.95 -10.76
C LEU A 22 10.54 -6.50 -10.28
N LEU A 23 10.89 -7.73 -10.66
CA LEU A 23 12.06 -8.46 -10.12
C LEU A 23 13.43 -8.02 -10.69
N ASN A 24 13.48 -7.26 -11.79
CA ASN A 24 14.73 -6.91 -12.49
C ASN A 24 15.28 -5.48 -12.22
N SER A 25 14.84 -4.81 -11.16
CA SER A 25 15.35 -3.47 -10.82
C SER A 25 16.57 -3.54 -9.89
N LYS A 26 17.53 -2.61 -10.08
CA LYS A 26 18.71 -2.46 -9.21
C LYS A 26 18.26 -2.40 -7.74
N SER A 27 18.84 -3.28 -6.93
CA SER A 27 18.50 -3.41 -5.51
C SER A 27 18.81 -2.13 -4.75
N LEU A 28 17.79 -1.52 -4.11
CA LEU A 28 18.00 -0.37 -3.21
C LEU A 28 18.72 -0.83 -1.93
N LYS A 29 19.47 0.04 -1.25
CA LYS A 29 20.05 -0.35 0.06
C LYS A 29 18.92 -0.53 1.10
N PRO A 30 19.01 -1.47 2.05
CA PRO A 30 17.92 -1.75 3.00
C PRO A 30 17.42 -0.50 3.77
N GLN A 31 18.33 0.37 4.18
CA GLN A 31 17.96 1.62 4.86
C GLN A 31 17.18 2.57 3.95
N GLN A 32 17.62 2.71 2.69
CA GLN A 32 16.94 3.53 1.68
C GLN A 32 15.55 2.96 1.34
N THR A 33 15.43 1.63 1.22
CA THR A 33 14.15 0.93 1.05
C THR A 33 13.18 1.28 2.19
N ARG A 34 13.63 1.18 3.45
CA ARG A 34 12.80 1.52 4.62
C ARG A 34 12.41 3.00 4.65
N GLN A 35 13.34 3.89 4.35
CA GLN A 35 13.06 5.34 4.28
C GLN A 35 12.02 5.66 3.21
N LEU A 36 12.16 5.06 2.03
CA LEU A 36 11.21 5.21 0.93
C LEU A 36 9.81 4.72 1.33
N ILE A 37 9.70 3.49 1.86
CA ILE A 37 8.41 2.92 2.31
C ILE A 37 7.77 3.82 3.37
N ARG A 38 8.52 4.22 4.41
CA ARG A 38 8.01 5.08 5.48
C ARG A 38 7.55 6.43 4.95
N ARG A 39 8.32 7.04 4.05
CA ARG A 39 7.94 8.33 3.45
C ARG A 39 6.67 8.21 2.64
N PHE A 40 6.55 7.20 1.78
CA PHE A 40 5.31 6.94 1.03
C PHE A 40 4.11 6.74 1.95
N HIS A 41 4.26 6.02 3.05
CA HIS A 41 3.16 5.82 4.02
C HIS A 41 2.69 7.14 4.63
N VAL A 42 3.64 8.00 5.05
CA VAL A 42 3.32 9.35 5.57
C VAL A 42 2.64 10.21 4.51
N LEU A 43 3.15 10.21 3.28
CA LEU A 43 2.58 10.98 2.16
C LEU A 43 1.15 10.53 1.86
N GLN A 44 0.91 9.23 1.73
CA GLN A 44 -0.41 8.68 1.42
C GLN A 44 -1.43 8.95 2.53
N LYS A 45 -1.02 8.83 3.80
CA LYS A 45 -1.86 9.17 4.94
C LYS A 45 -2.28 10.65 4.89
N ASN A 46 -1.32 11.56 4.74
CA ASN A 46 -1.61 12.99 4.68
C ASN A 46 -2.42 13.38 3.44
N ARG A 47 -2.11 12.78 2.28
CA ARG A 47 -2.89 12.94 1.05
C ARG A 47 -4.36 12.59 1.28
N HIS A 48 -4.64 11.45 1.88
CA HIS A 48 -6.01 11.03 2.18
C HIS A 48 -6.72 12.01 3.14
N LEU A 49 -6.05 12.44 4.21
CA LEU A 49 -6.60 13.42 5.15
C LEU A 49 -6.94 14.76 4.48
N ILE A 50 -6.08 15.25 3.58
CA ILE A 50 -6.35 16.48 2.81
C ILE A 50 -7.59 16.30 1.94
N LEU A 51 -7.68 15.19 1.21
CA LEU A 51 -8.80 14.95 0.30
C LEU A 51 -10.12 14.91 1.05
N VAL A 52 -10.18 14.17 2.15
CA VAL A 52 -11.38 14.11 3.01
C VAL A 52 -11.75 15.51 3.49
N LYS A 53 -10.76 16.32 3.91
CA LYS A 53 -11.01 17.68 4.37
C LYS A 53 -11.51 18.62 3.27
N LEU A 54 -10.88 18.58 2.10
CA LEU A 54 -11.31 19.37 0.94
C LEU A 54 -12.73 18.97 0.48
N LEU A 55 -13.06 17.68 0.53
CA LEU A 55 -14.39 17.17 0.22
C LEU A 55 -15.44 17.68 1.21
N GLN A 56 -15.14 17.66 2.51
CA GLN A 56 -15.99 18.22 3.55
C GLN A 56 -16.20 19.73 3.37
N MET A 57 -15.12 20.49 3.09
CA MET A 57 -15.20 21.94 2.88
C MET A 57 -16.05 22.32 1.66
N LYS A 58 -15.97 21.52 0.59
CA LYS A 58 -16.81 21.69 -0.61
C LYS A 58 -18.25 21.20 -0.43
N LYS A 59 -18.62 20.72 0.77
CA LYS A 59 -19.92 20.10 1.08
C LYS A 59 -20.27 18.93 0.16
N LEU A 60 -19.25 18.25 -0.37
CA LEU A 60 -19.41 17.06 -1.21
C LEU A 60 -19.50 15.77 -0.38
N ILE A 61 -19.22 15.88 0.91
CA ILE A 61 -19.39 14.86 1.95
C ILE A 61 -19.96 15.56 3.18
N ASP A 62 -21.05 15.03 3.76
CA ASP A 62 -21.58 15.55 5.01
C ASP A 62 -20.76 15.07 6.22
N SER A 63 -20.55 15.95 7.21
CA SER A 63 -19.83 15.66 8.45
C SER A 63 -20.47 14.53 9.29
N LYS A 64 -21.70 14.15 8.96
CA LYS A 64 -22.52 13.12 9.61
C LYS A 64 -22.98 12.00 8.67
N GLU A 65 -22.40 11.86 7.47
CA GLU A 65 -22.69 10.71 6.61
C GLU A 65 -22.30 9.41 7.32
N LYS A 66 -23.29 8.79 7.97
CA LYS A 66 -23.23 7.39 8.39
C LYS A 66 -23.17 6.55 7.11
N GLU A 67 -21.97 6.05 6.82
CA GLU A 67 -21.65 4.75 6.18
C GLU A 67 -22.78 3.98 5.47
N GLN A 68 -23.52 4.62 4.55
CA GLN A 68 -24.53 3.96 3.71
C GLN A 68 -24.34 4.23 2.22
N HIS A 69 -23.15 4.69 1.81
CA HIS A 69 -22.76 4.73 0.40
C HIS A 69 -21.85 3.54 0.07
N ASN A 70 -22.11 2.91 -1.08
CA ASN A 70 -21.26 1.87 -1.66
C ASN A 70 -19.82 2.41 -1.82
N GLU A 71 -18.80 1.59 -1.50
CA GLU A 71 -17.38 1.94 -1.69
C GLU A 71 -17.07 2.45 -3.11
N GLU A 72 -17.79 1.95 -4.12
CA GLU A 72 -17.63 2.38 -5.52
C GLU A 72 -18.05 3.85 -5.72
N GLU A 73 -19.19 4.25 -5.17
CA GLU A 73 -19.68 5.64 -5.27
C GLU A 73 -18.72 6.61 -4.57
N LYS A 74 -18.15 6.20 -3.44
CA LYS A 74 -17.14 6.97 -2.72
C LYS A 74 -15.88 7.16 -3.57
N LYS A 75 -15.37 6.09 -4.18
CA LYS A 75 -14.20 6.14 -5.08
C LYS A 75 -14.46 7.03 -6.29
N GLU A 76 -15.65 6.98 -6.87
CA GLU A 76 -16.02 7.83 -8.00
C GLU A 76 -16.08 9.32 -7.63
N ARG A 77 -16.67 9.66 -6.47
CA ARG A 77 -16.68 11.04 -5.95
C ARG A 77 -15.26 11.54 -5.70
N GLU A 78 -14.41 10.73 -5.06
CA GLU A 78 -13.00 11.05 -4.82
C GLU A 78 -12.25 11.30 -6.14
N ALA A 79 -12.47 10.47 -7.16
CA ALA A 79 -11.85 10.61 -8.48
C ALA A 79 -12.27 11.91 -9.19
N LYS A 80 -13.57 12.22 -9.23
CA LYS A 80 -14.09 13.46 -9.81
C LYS A 80 -13.49 14.70 -9.16
N VAL A 81 -13.39 14.69 -7.83
CA VAL A 81 -12.75 15.81 -7.10
C VAL A 81 -11.27 15.91 -7.42
N TYR A 82 -10.60 14.77 -7.60
CA TYR A 82 -9.20 14.77 -8.01
C TYR A 82 -8.97 15.45 -9.37
N ASP A 83 -9.84 15.19 -10.33
CA ASP A 83 -9.76 15.80 -11.66
C ASP A 83 -9.98 17.32 -11.61
N ILE A 84 -10.92 17.76 -10.77
CA ILE A 84 -11.15 19.20 -10.53
C ILE A 84 -9.92 19.84 -9.88
N LEU A 85 -9.34 19.19 -8.87
CA LEU A 85 -8.18 19.70 -8.14
C LEU A 85 -6.93 19.76 -9.02
N LYS A 86 -6.68 18.77 -9.88
CA LYS A 86 -5.56 18.78 -10.82
C LYS A 86 -5.60 19.94 -11.81
N ASN A 87 -6.81 20.40 -12.16
CA ASN A 87 -7.00 21.57 -13.04
C ASN A 87 -6.95 22.91 -12.29
N ASN A 88 -6.86 22.90 -10.96
CA ASN A 88 -6.76 24.12 -10.16
C ASN A 88 -5.41 24.83 -10.40
N LYS A 89 -5.45 26.15 -10.65
CA LYS A 89 -4.25 26.97 -10.90
C LYS A 89 -3.23 26.91 -9.76
N GLN A 90 -3.68 26.93 -8.51
CA GLN A 90 -2.82 26.87 -7.33
C GLN A 90 -2.20 25.49 -7.17
N TYR A 91 -2.96 24.42 -7.45
CA TYR A 91 -2.45 23.06 -7.46
C TYR A 91 -1.32 22.93 -8.48
N LYS A 92 -1.59 23.28 -9.74
CA LYS A 92 -0.62 23.15 -10.83
C LYS A 92 0.65 23.96 -10.57
N ALA A 93 0.50 25.22 -10.13
CA ALA A 93 1.64 26.06 -9.78
C ALA A 93 2.48 25.47 -8.63
N ALA A 94 1.84 24.94 -7.58
CA ALA A 94 2.56 24.33 -6.46
C ALA A 94 3.21 22.98 -6.83
N TYR A 95 2.56 22.20 -7.71
CA TYR A 95 3.08 20.94 -8.24
C TYR A 95 4.36 21.17 -9.04
N ASP A 96 4.30 22.07 -10.02
CA ASP A 96 5.41 22.38 -10.92
C ASP A 96 6.58 23.04 -10.19
N ALA A 97 6.29 23.85 -9.16
CA ALA A 97 7.31 24.50 -8.33
C ALA A 97 7.99 23.56 -7.33
N PHE A 98 7.40 22.40 -7.02
CA PHE A 98 7.92 21.52 -5.98
C PHE A 98 9.21 20.83 -6.43
N LYS A 99 10.22 20.84 -5.55
CA LYS A 99 11.49 20.13 -5.74
C LYS A 99 11.70 19.14 -4.62
N CYS A 100 11.67 17.85 -4.96
CA CYS A 100 11.86 16.78 -4.00
C CYS A 100 13.28 16.85 -3.40
N PRO A 101 13.41 16.96 -2.06
CA PRO A 101 14.72 16.89 -1.42
C PRO A 101 15.40 15.54 -1.64
N SER A 102 16.71 15.59 -1.86
CA SER A 102 17.53 14.38 -2.03
C SER A 102 17.58 13.54 -0.74
N LYS A 103 17.72 14.21 0.41
CA LYS A 103 17.74 13.56 1.73
C LYS A 103 16.34 13.57 2.34
N TYR A 104 15.96 12.44 2.95
CA TYR A 104 14.66 12.30 3.63
C TYR A 104 14.53 13.19 4.89
N ALA A 105 15.64 13.57 5.51
CA ALA A 105 15.63 14.45 6.68
C ALA A 105 15.22 15.89 6.33
N ASP A 106 15.47 16.30 5.08
CA ASP A 106 15.15 17.64 4.58
C ASP A 106 13.71 17.73 4.06
N CYS A 107 12.94 16.63 4.17
CA CYS A 107 11.57 16.58 3.71
C CYS A 107 10.63 17.35 4.64
N GLU A 108 9.74 18.13 4.03
CA GLU A 108 8.66 18.81 4.75
C GLU A 108 7.80 17.81 5.54
N VAL A 109 7.50 18.17 6.79
CA VAL A 109 6.61 17.42 7.67
C VAL A 109 5.24 18.06 7.60
N TYR A 110 4.31 17.39 6.92
CA TYR A 110 2.93 17.84 6.83
C TYR A 110 2.21 17.53 8.16
N LYS A 111 1.81 18.59 8.88
CA LYS A 111 0.96 18.50 10.07
C LYS A 111 -0.44 18.94 9.69
N ILE A 112 -1.31 17.96 9.44
CA ILE A 112 -2.69 18.20 9.04
C ILE A 112 -3.56 17.79 10.19
N ASP A 113 -3.98 18.78 10.98
CA ASP A 113 -4.90 18.58 12.08
C ASP A 113 -6.33 19.03 11.72
N SER A 114 -7.25 18.80 12.65
CA SER A 114 -8.66 19.18 12.50
C SER A 114 -8.86 20.70 12.40
N THR A 115 -7.92 21.52 12.87
CA THR A 115 -8.05 22.99 12.96
C THR A 115 -7.73 23.73 11.66
N VAL A 116 -6.99 23.12 10.73
CA VAL A 116 -6.59 23.76 9.45
C VAL A 116 -7.80 24.05 8.55
N GLN A 117 -8.27 25.31 8.44
CA GLN A 117 -9.41 25.66 7.57
C GLN A 117 -9.02 26.35 6.25
N ASP A 118 -7.73 26.51 5.96
CA ASP A 118 -7.29 27.17 4.73
C ASP A 118 -7.32 26.21 3.52
N GLU A 119 -8.32 26.37 2.65
CA GLU A 119 -8.46 25.60 1.41
C GLU A 119 -7.23 25.76 0.49
N SER A 120 -6.69 26.98 0.37
CA SER A 120 -5.53 27.27 -0.47
C SER A 120 -4.28 26.54 0.02
N MET A 121 -4.07 26.51 1.35
CA MET A 121 -2.98 25.75 1.96
C MET A 121 -3.13 24.25 1.69
N LEU A 122 -4.34 23.70 1.85
CA LEU A 122 -4.61 22.28 1.61
C LEU A 122 -4.36 21.87 0.15
N ILE A 123 -4.83 22.68 -0.80
CA ILE A 123 -4.61 22.44 -2.25
C ILE A 123 -3.11 22.45 -2.57
N LYS A 124 -2.36 23.45 -2.10
CA LYS A 124 -0.92 23.52 -2.32
C LYS A 124 -0.18 22.35 -1.67
N THR A 125 -0.60 21.94 -0.48
CA THR A 125 0.01 20.81 0.24
C THR A 125 -0.24 19.50 -0.49
N LEU A 126 -1.46 19.29 -1.00
CA LEU A 126 -1.80 18.12 -1.82
C LEU A 126 -0.91 18.06 -3.07
N ALA A 127 -0.74 19.18 -3.76
CA ALA A 127 0.10 19.28 -4.95
C ALA A 127 1.56 18.91 -4.65
N LYS A 128 2.13 19.42 -3.55
CA LYS A 128 3.50 19.07 -3.11
C LYS A 128 3.63 17.58 -2.81
N ILE A 129 2.65 16.98 -2.15
CA ILE A 129 2.64 15.54 -1.84
C ILE A 129 2.63 14.71 -3.12
N ASP A 130 1.75 15.04 -4.07
CA ASP A 130 1.66 14.31 -5.34
C ASP A 130 2.95 14.45 -6.16
N ALA A 131 3.51 15.66 -6.24
CA ALA A 131 4.78 15.91 -6.90
C ALA A 131 5.93 15.13 -6.24
N GLU A 132 5.95 15.04 -4.90
CA GLU A 132 6.94 14.23 -4.19
C GLU A 132 6.81 12.74 -4.49
N ILE A 133 5.59 12.21 -4.52
CA ILE A 133 5.33 10.82 -4.89
C ILE A 133 5.85 10.54 -6.30
N GLU A 134 5.55 11.40 -7.28
CA GLU A 134 5.99 11.25 -8.66
C GLU A 134 7.52 11.34 -8.77
N GLN A 135 8.15 12.39 -8.23
CA GLN A 135 9.60 12.60 -8.31
C GLN A 135 10.41 11.50 -7.62
N ARG A 136 9.82 10.79 -6.64
CA ARG A 136 10.42 9.60 -6.02
C ARG A 136 10.24 8.31 -6.82
N GLY A 137 9.61 8.37 -7.99
CA GLY A 137 9.37 7.25 -8.91
C GLY A 137 8.00 6.58 -8.77
N GLY A 138 7.07 7.24 -8.06
CA GLY A 138 5.66 6.85 -7.99
C GLY A 138 5.40 5.46 -7.39
N LEU A 139 4.21 4.95 -7.68
CA LEU A 139 3.73 3.67 -7.16
C LEU A 139 4.65 2.49 -7.54
N SER A 140 5.22 2.50 -8.74
CA SER A 140 6.12 1.44 -9.19
C SER A 140 7.36 1.33 -8.29
N ARG A 141 8.01 2.46 -7.97
CA ARG A 141 9.20 2.47 -7.10
C ARG A 141 8.86 2.10 -5.66
N TYR A 142 7.68 2.49 -5.18
CA TYR A 142 7.14 2.03 -3.90
C TYR A 142 6.90 0.52 -3.86
N GLN A 143 6.28 -0.05 -4.89
CA GLN A 143 6.03 -1.50 -4.98
C GLN A 143 7.34 -2.28 -4.97
N ILE A 144 8.34 -1.87 -5.78
CA ILE A 144 9.68 -2.46 -5.78
C ILE A 144 10.29 -2.44 -4.38
N ALA A 145 10.23 -1.28 -3.71
CA ALA A 145 10.78 -1.13 -2.38
C ALA A 145 10.05 -2.02 -1.36
N SER A 146 8.72 -2.08 -1.42
CA SER A 146 7.91 -2.92 -0.55
C SER A 146 8.24 -4.41 -0.73
N THR A 147 8.31 -4.90 -1.97
CA THR A 147 8.73 -6.28 -2.27
C THR A 147 10.14 -6.57 -1.75
N GLN A 148 11.10 -5.66 -1.97
CA GLN A 148 12.47 -5.81 -1.47
C GLN A 148 12.55 -5.80 0.07
N GLY A 149 11.70 -5.00 0.73
CA GLY A 149 11.60 -4.93 2.18
C GLY A 149 11.08 -6.21 2.82
N GLN A 150 10.20 -6.93 2.13
CA GLN A 150 9.62 -8.21 2.57
C GLN A 150 10.61 -9.39 2.45
N THR A 151 11.76 -9.22 1.79
CA THR A 151 12.74 -10.30 1.64
C THR A 151 13.35 -10.73 2.98
N GLY A 152 13.57 -12.04 3.13
CA GLY A 152 14.14 -12.62 4.35
C GLY A 152 15.51 -12.05 4.76
N LYS A 153 16.29 -11.55 3.81
CA LYS A 153 17.62 -10.93 4.04
C LYS A 153 17.56 -9.50 4.59
N ARG A 154 16.38 -8.85 4.65
CA ARG A 154 16.28 -7.38 4.86
C ARG A 154 15.28 -6.92 5.93
N GLY A 155 14.74 -7.85 6.69
CA GLY A 155 13.76 -7.58 7.76
C GLY A 155 12.75 -8.71 7.92
N GLY A 156 12.53 -9.50 6.86
CA GLY A 156 11.50 -10.54 6.82
C GLY A 156 10.10 -9.96 6.81
N ASP A 157 9.13 -10.75 6.39
CA ASP A 157 7.73 -10.47 6.67
C ASP A 157 7.40 -10.80 8.14
N SER A 158 6.41 -10.12 8.72
CA SER A 158 5.88 -10.46 10.04
C SER A 158 5.24 -11.85 10.07
N SER A 159 4.95 -12.41 8.89
CA SER A 159 4.37 -13.74 8.79
C SER A 159 5.30 -14.85 9.26
N LYS A 160 6.63 -14.62 9.30
CA LYS A 160 7.57 -15.47 10.05
C LYS A 160 7.15 -15.68 11.50
N LYS A 161 6.84 -14.58 12.20
CA LYS A 161 6.44 -14.63 13.62
C LYS A 161 5.04 -15.22 13.77
N LEU A 162 4.14 -14.91 12.84
CA LEU A 162 2.83 -15.56 12.82
C LEU A 162 2.96 -17.08 12.66
N VAL A 163 3.73 -17.57 11.68
CA VAL A 163 3.97 -19.01 11.46
C VAL A 163 4.64 -19.65 12.66
N GLU A 164 5.58 -18.96 13.31
CA GLU A 164 6.19 -19.41 14.57
C GLU A 164 5.14 -19.60 15.66
N TRP A 165 4.24 -18.64 15.86
CA TRP A 165 3.14 -18.74 16.82
C TRP A 165 2.14 -19.84 16.44
N LEU A 166 1.76 -19.95 15.17
CA LEU A 166 0.83 -20.98 14.70
C LEU A 166 1.34 -22.41 14.94
N ARG A 167 2.67 -22.58 15.04
CA ARG A 167 3.30 -23.88 15.33
C ARG A 167 3.38 -24.21 16.82
N THR A 168 3.01 -23.31 17.73
CA THR A 168 2.95 -23.64 19.16
C THR A 168 1.79 -24.60 19.43
N ASP A 169 1.90 -25.42 20.48
CA ASP A 169 0.89 -26.43 20.82
C ASP A 169 -0.51 -25.83 21.05
N GLU A 170 -0.56 -24.57 21.49
CA GLU A 170 -1.80 -23.80 21.70
C GLU A 170 -2.65 -23.66 20.42
N TYR A 171 -1.98 -23.53 19.26
CA TYR A 171 -2.63 -23.31 17.97
C TYR A 171 -2.53 -24.52 17.05
N ASN A 172 -1.41 -25.25 17.05
CA ASN A 172 -1.14 -26.34 16.11
C ASN A 172 -2.22 -27.42 16.12
N THR A 173 -2.76 -27.73 17.30
CA THR A 173 -3.86 -28.70 17.48
C THR A 173 -5.17 -28.27 16.80
N LYS A 174 -5.34 -26.98 16.50
CA LYS A 174 -6.53 -26.37 15.90
C LYS A 174 -6.40 -26.09 14.40
N LEU A 175 -5.23 -26.31 13.79
CA LEU A 175 -4.92 -25.91 12.41
C LEU A 175 -5.15 -27.00 11.35
N GLN A 176 -6.11 -27.90 11.56
CA GLN A 176 -6.42 -28.93 10.57
C GLN A 176 -7.28 -28.37 9.43
N ASN A 177 -6.85 -28.57 8.18
CA ASN A 177 -7.54 -28.17 6.95
C ASN A 177 -7.89 -26.67 6.85
N VAL A 178 -7.12 -25.80 7.51
CA VAL A 178 -7.33 -24.35 7.43
C VAL A 178 -6.91 -23.78 6.07
N THR A 179 -7.58 -22.71 5.66
CA THR A 179 -7.25 -21.91 4.46
C THR A 179 -6.79 -20.52 4.89
N ALA A 180 -6.10 -19.80 4.01
CA ALA A 180 -5.68 -18.43 4.25
C ALA A 180 -6.12 -17.49 3.13
N LEU A 181 -6.55 -16.28 3.50
CA LEU A 181 -6.68 -15.15 2.59
C LEU A 181 -5.57 -14.14 2.93
N GLU A 182 -4.63 -13.95 2.02
CA GLU A 182 -3.57 -12.97 2.16
C GLU A 182 -3.95 -11.66 1.48
N ILE A 183 -3.93 -10.57 2.25
CA ILE A 183 -4.19 -9.22 1.75
C ILE A 183 -2.88 -8.43 1.80
N GLY A 184 -2.49 -7.80 0.69
CA GLY A 184 -1.35 -6.89 0.61
C GLY A 184 0.02 -7.57 0.66
N CYS A 185 0.10 -8.88 0.42
CA CYS A 185 1.38 -9.56 0.26
C CYS A 185 1.82 -9.55 -1.21
N LEU A 186 2.92 -8.85 -1.47
CA LEU A 186 3.48 -8.70 -2.83
C LEU A 186 4.37 -9.87 -3.25
N SER A 187 4.72 -10.78 -2.33
CA SER A 187 5.66 -11.89 -2.58
C SER A 187 4.98 -13.24 -2.57
N THR A 188 4.93 -13.93 -3.72
CA THR A 188 4.34 -15.29 -3.85
C THR A 188 5.15 -16.38 -3.15
N GLN A 189 6.29 -16.03 -2.54
CA GLN A 189 7.19 -16.94 -1.82
C GLN A 189 7.40 -16.44 -0.38
N ASN A 190 6.34 -15.93 0.25
CA ASN A 190 6.34 -15.49 1.65
C ASN A 190 6.26 -16.69 2.63
N PHE A 191 6.38 -16.41 3.93
CA PHE A 191 6.36 -17.47 4.95
C PHE A 191 5.01 -18.17 5.12
N ILE A 192 3.87 -17.52 4.91
CA ILE A 192 2.54 -18.17 4.91
C ILE A 192 2.46 -19.19 3.79
N THR A 193 2.81 -18.80 2.56
CA THR A 193 2.76 -19.65 1.37
C THR A 193 3.69 -20.86 1.48
N THR A 194 4.88 -20.68 2.06
CA THR A 194 5.85 -21.78 2.23
C THR A 194 5.74 -22.52 3.57
N SER A 195 4.82 -22.13 4.46
CA SER A 195 4.73 -22.69 5.83
C SER A 195 4.28 -24.16 5.86
N GLY A 196 3.51 -24.57 4.86
CA GLY A 196 2.81 -25.86 4.81
C GLY A 196 1.61 -25.96 5.76
N ILE A 197 1.22 -24.88 6.44
CA ILE A 197 0.12 -24.88 7.42
C ILE A 197 -1.25 -24.87 6.71
N PHE A 198 -1.37 -24.10 5.62
CA PHE A 198 -2.64 -23.85 4.95
C PHE A 198 -2.83 -24.75 3.73
N SER A 199 -4.02 -25.34 3.61
CA SER A 199 -4.38 -26.25 2.51
C SER A 199 -4.65 -25.52 1.20
N HIS A 200 -5.17 -24.30 1.30
CA HIS A 200 -5.44 -23.39 0.18
C HIS A 200 -5.18 -21.95 0.61
N ILE A 201 -4.61 -21.17 -0.31
CA ILE A 201 -4.23 -19.78 -0.07
C ILE A 201 -4.73 -18.94 -1.24
N ASP A 202 -5.66 -18.04 -0.94
CA ASP A 202 -6.09 -16.99 -1.86
C ASP A 202 -5.35 -15.70 -1.54
N ARG A 203 -5.09 -14.89 -2.58
CA ARG A 203 -4.32 -13.65 -2.44
C ARG A 203 -4.95 -12.50 -3.19
N ILE A 204 -4.96 -11.35 -2.52
CA ILE A 204 -5.33 -10.05 -3.06
C ILE A 204 -4.12 -9.11 -2.87
N ASP A 205 -3.49 -8.72 -3.98
CA ASP A 205 -2.33 -7.82 -4.03
C ASP A 205 -2.66 -6.35 -4.35
#